data_AF-A0A1X7UAP3-F1
#
_entry.id   AF-A0A1X7UAP3-F1
#
_cell.length_a   1.000
_cell.length_b   1.000
_cell.length_c   1.000
_cell.angle_alpha   90.00
_cell.angle_beta   90.00
_cell.angle_gamma   90.00
#
_symmetry.space_group_name_H-M   'P 1'
#
loop_
_entity.id
_entity.type
_entity.pdbx_description
1 polymer ?
#
loop_
_entity_poly.entity_id
_entity_poly.type
_entity_poly.pdbx_seq_one_letter_code
_entity_poly.pdbx_strand_id
1 'polypeptide(L)'
;MAPSSSSILLIKLLLLLQLRSVHLLGQEPPSILPSNGVQLYLAYVDRVIPNYSMIYASQFYDQDQNNDIEDITDALWCQSANNGTNIGVWHYPNGTEVPLFHEPFDNHTVPQPVFSKRFSGQIALARSGGLSGYEGLYKCIIPDENGVNQTLVVGAYTDTGYSKN
;
A
#
# COMPACT_ATOMS: atom_id res chain seq x y z
N MET A 1 2.61 45.23 27.24
CA MET A 1 1.41 45.66 26.50
C MET A 1 0.56 44.44 26.22
N ALA A 2 -0.63 44.35 26.81
CA ALA A 2 -1.56 43.25 26.55
C ALA A 2 -2.23 43.46 25.17
N PRO A 3 -2.38 42.42 24.34
CA PRO A 3 -3.06 42.56 23.05
C PRO A 3 -4.54 42.90 23.25
N SER A 4 -5.09 43.72 22.37
CA SER A 4 -6.51 44.12 22.43
C SER A 4 -7.43 42.95 22.13
N SER A 5 -8.67 42.99 22.66
CA SER A 5 -9.69 41.94 22.48
C SER A 5 -9.93 41.55 21.01
N SER A 6 -9.79 42.50 20.09
CA SER A 6 -9.95 42.27 18.65
C SER A 6 -8.79 41.46 18.04
N SER A 7 -7.55 41.70 18.50
CA SER A 7 -6.37 40.90 18.09
C SER A 7 -6.46 39.46 18.57
N ILE A 8 -7.09 39.21 19.73
CA ILE A 8 -7.30 37.85 20.25
C ILE A 8 -8.31 37.08 19.38
N LEU A 9 -9.36 37.75 18.89
CA LEU A 9 -10.37 37.12 18.04
C LEU A 9 -9.80 36.71 16.66
N LEU A 10 -8.96 37.58 16.06
CA LEU A 10 -8.25 37.30 14.81
C LEU A 10 -7.24 36.16 14.96
N ILE A 11 -6.48 36.12 16.06
CA ILE A 11 -5.56 35.01 16.35
C ILE A 11 -6.34 33.70 16.53
N LYS A 12 -7.47 33.72 17.25
CA LYS A 12 -8.34 32.54 17.39
C LYS A 12 -8.91 32.07 16.05
N LEU A 13 -9.32 33.00 15.18
CA LEU A 13 -9.84 32.66 13.84
C LEU A 13 -8.74 32.09 12.93
N LEU A 14 -7.52 32.63 12.97
CA LEU A 14 -6.36 32.04 12.28
C LEU A 14 -6.03 30.65 12.84
N LEU A 15 -6.09 30.46 14.16
CA LEU A 15 -5.87 29.15 14.79
C LEU A 15 -6.96 28.14 14.38
N LEU A 16 -8.22 28.58 14.27
CA LEU A 16 -9.34 27.76 13.81
C LEU A 16 -9.25 27.41 12.31
N LEU A 17 -8.72 28.32 11.48
CA LEU A 17 -8.42 28.02 10.07
C LEU A 17 -7.21 27.10 9.93
N GLN A 18 -6.17 27.25 10.76
CA GLN A 18 -5.03 26.32 10.83
C GLN A 18 -5.44 24.95 11.40
N LEU A 19 -6.45 24.90 12.29
CA LEU A 19 -7.01 23.64 12.79
C LEU A 19 -7.86 22.89 11.73
N ARG A 20 -8.38 23.58 10.71
CA ARG A 20 -9.00 22.90 9.55
C ARG A 20 -7.97 22.31 8.57
N SER A 21 -6.68 22.62 8.78
CA SER A 21 -5.55 22.07 8.04
C SER A 21 -4.79 21.02 8.84
N VAL A 22 -5.36 20.50 9.94
CA VAL A 22 -4.96 19.20 10.45
C VAL A 22 -5.45 18.20 9.42
N HIS A 23 -4.59 17.94 8.43
CA HIS A 23 -4.71 16.82 7.53
C HIS A 23 -5.17 15.61 8.34
N LEU A 24 -6.17 14.88 7.83
CA LEU A 24 -6.44 13.51 8.23
C LEU A 24 -5.13 12.73 8.03
N LEU A 25 -4.24 12.78 9.02
CA LEU A 25 -3.07 11.92 9.03
C LEU A 25 -3.62 10.53 9.29
N GLY A 26 -3.55 9.71 8.25
CA GLY A 26 -3.74 8.28 8.35
C GLY A 26 -5.01 7.79 7.68
N GLN A 27 -4.87 7.62 6.38
CA GLN A 27 -5.60 6.70 5.52
C GLN A 27 -4.85 6.56 4.19
N GLU A 28 -3.61 7.08 4.11
CA GLU A 28 -3.03 7.51 2.85
C GLU A 28 -2.10 6.43 2.32
N PRO A 29 -2.42 5.86 1.14
CA PRO A 29 -1.46 5.02 0.44
C PRO A 29 -0.22 5.87 0.11
N PRO A 30 0.95 5.27 -0.21
CA PRO A 30 2.16 6.02 -0.49
C PRO A 30 1.89 7.16 -1.48
N SER A 31 2.17 8.39 -1.05
CA SER A 31 1.89 9.60 -1.84
C SER A 31 2.86 9.76 -3.02
N ILE A 32 3.97 9.04 -2.98
CA ILE A 32 4.98 9.00 -4.03
C ILE A 32 4.55 7.96 -5.06
N LEU A 33 3.90 8.41 -6.13
CA LEU A 33 3.65 7.63 -7.34
C LEU A 33 4.76 7.91 -8.37
N PRO A 34 5.08 6.95 -9.25
CA PRO A 34 6.01 7.21 -10.34
C PRO A 34 5.44 8.28 -11.28
N SER A 35 6.29 9.17 -11.81
CA SER A 35 5.87 10.17 -12.80
C SER A 35 5.72 9.60 -14.22
N ASN A 36 6.23 8.39 -14.45
CA ASN A 36 6.12 7.65 -15.71
C ASN A 36 6.17 6.14 -15.42
N GLY A 37 5.40 5.36 -16.18
CA GLY A 37 5.42 3.91 -16.14
C GLY A 37 4.77 3.34 -14.88
N VAL A 38 5.29 2.18 -14.46
CA VAL A 38 4.82 1.43 -13.29
C VAL A 38 6.01 0.96 -12.47
N GLN A 39 5.81 0.74 -11.17
CA GLN A 39 6.88 0.24 -10.30
C GLN A 39 6.34 -0.63 -9.17
N LEU A 40 7.21 -1.50 -8.65
CA LEU A 40 7.02 -2.16 -7.36
C LEU A 40 7.66 -1.31 -6.26
N TYR A 41 6.98 -1.15 -5.15
CA TYR A 41 7.42 -0.28 -4.06
C TYR A 41 7.17 -0.93 -2.69
N LEU A 42 8.20 -0.95 -1.85
CA LEU A 42 8.14 -1.36 -0.45
C LEU A 42 8.12 -0.10 0.39
N ALA A 43 6.94 0.31 0.86
CA ALA A 43 6.80 1.60 1.55
C ALA A 43 7.50 1.63 2.90
N TYR A 44 7.48 0.51 3.64
CA TYR A 44 8.10 0.42 4.97
C TYR A 44 9.61 0.78 4.95
N VAL A 45 10.32 0.41 3.88
CA VAL A 45 11.75 0.74 3.71
C VAL A 45 11.99 1.84 2.67
N ASP A 46 10.93 2.55 2.25
CA ASP A 46 10.96 3.61 1.23
C ASP A 46 11.81 3.23 0.01
N ARG A 47 11.45 2.10 -0.63
CA ARG A 47 12.29 1.51 -1.67
C ARG A 47 11.49 1.01 -2.87
N VAL A 48 11.82 1.56 -4.03
CA VAL A 48 11.47 0.97 -5.32
C VAL A 48 12.27 -0.31 -5.53
N ILE A 49 11.60 -1.40 -5.89
CA ILE A 49 12.26 -2.67 -6.21
C ILE A 49 12.08 -3.00 -7.70
N PRO A 50 13.06 -3.70 -8.33
CA PRO A 50 12.93 -4.14 -9.71
C PRO A 50 11.68 -5.01 -9.96
N ASN A 51 11.16 -4.95 -11.19
CA ASN A 51 9.98 -5.70 -11.68
C ASN A 51 10.10 -7.23 -11.58
N TYR A 52 11.28 -7.74 -11.24
CA TYR A 52 11.57 -9.12 -10.89
C TYR A 52 12.45 -9.11 -9.65
N SER A 53 11.83 -9.14 -8.47
CA SER A 53 12.52 -9.18 -7.18
C SER A 53 12.06 -10.36 -6.36
N MET A 54 12.97 -10.97 -5.61
CA MET A 54 12.61 -11.92 -4.56
C MET A 54 12.56 -11.16 -3.23
N ILE A 55 11.44 -11.26 -2.53
CA ILE A 55 11.25 -10.69 -1.20
C ILE A 55 10.91 -11.81 -0.23
N TYR A 56 11.42 -11.67 0.99
CA TYR A 56 11.11 -12.61 2.04
C TYR A 56 9.66 -12.42 2.50
N ALA A 57 8.99 -13.50 2.92
CA ALA A 57 7.57 -13.48 3.30
C ALA A 57 7.28 -12.50 4.45
N SER A 58 8.26 -12.21 5.31
CA SER A 58 8.10 -11.19 6.36
C SER A 58 8.14 -9.75 5.84
N GLN A 59 8.48 -9.55 4.56
CA GLN A 59 8.42 -8.23 3.89
C GLN A 59 7.04 -7.98 3.27
N PHE A 60 6.16 -8.99 3.25
CA PHE A 60 4.72 -8.74 3.14
C PHE A 60 4.25 -8.40 4.55
N TYR A 61 4.29 -7.12 4.89
CA TYR A 61 3.90 -6.70 6.22
C TYR A 61 2.41 -6.99 6.43
N ASP A 62 2.14 -7.73 7.50
CA ASP A 62 0.82 -8.19 7.96
C ASP A 62 0.41 -7.57 9.31
N GLN A 63 1.27 -6.70 9.82
CA GLN A 63 1.09 -5.94 11.04
C GLN A 63 1.70 -4.57 10.81
N ASP A 64 0.94 -3.56 11.21
CA ASP A 64 1.38 -2.20 11.38
C ASP A 64 2.71 -2.12 12.16
N GLN A 65 3.79 -1.71 11.50
CA GLN A 65 5.09 -1.58 12.13
C GLN A 65 5.38 -0.15 12.60
N ASN A 66 4.60 0.84 12.15
CA ASN A 66 4.88 2.27 12.33
C ASN A 66 3.71 3.07 12.92
N ASN A 67 2.68 2.38 13.40
CA ASN A 67 1.42 2.90 13.87
C ASN A 67 0.64 3.72 12.82
N ASP A 68 0.72 3.33 11.55
CA ASP A 68 0.00 4.00 10.45
C ASP A 68 -1.47 3.60 10.41
N ILE A 69 -2.34 4.51 9.95
CA ILE A 69 -3.77 4.24 10.01
C ILE A 69 -4.22 3.38 8.84
N GLU A 70 -5.08 2.41 9.13
CA GLU A 70 -5.51 1.29 8.27
C GLU A 70 -4.44 0.21 8.06
N ASP A 71 -3.27 0.33 8.70
CA ASP A 71 -2.22 -0.69 8.78
C ASP A 71 -1.74 -1.19 7.40
N ILE A 72 -1.94 -0.39 6.35
CA ILE A 72 -1.81 -0.83 4.95
C ILE A 72 -0.60 -0.22 4.25
N THR A 73 -0.03 0.87 4.77
CA THR A 73 1.12 1.53 4.11
C THR A 73 2.27 0.56 3.99
N ASP A 74 2.49 -0.28 4.99
CA ASP A 74 3.61 -1.22 5.00
C ASP A 74 3.47 -2.38 3.99
N ALA A 75 2.33 -2.50 3.30
CA ALA A 75 2.14 -3.52 2.27
C ALA A 75 3.13 -3.41 1.09
N LEU A 76 3.13 -4.44 0.23
CA LEU A 76 3.81 -4.34 -1.07
C LEU A 76 2.91 -3.58 -2.05
N TRP A 77 3.45 -2.54 -2.68
CA TRP A 77 2.72 -1.71 -3.61
C TRP A 77 3.10 -2.00 -5.05
N CYS A 78 2.06 -2.00 -5.89
CA CYS A 78 2.17 -1.91 -7.34
C CYS A 78 1.61 -0.55 -7.75
N GLN A 79 2.49 0.33 -8.22
CA GLN A 79 2.19 1.74 -8.46
C GLN A 79 2.26 2.06 -9.95
N SER A 80 1.49 3.06 -10.36
CA SER A 80 1.40 3.56 -11.72
C SER A 80 1.43 5.08 -11.77
N ALA A 81 1.96 5.61 -12.86
CA ALA A 81 1.84 7.02 -13.22
C ALA A 81 0.41 7.39 -13.69
N ASN A 82 -0.42 6.39 -13.99
CA ASN A 82 -1.85 6.56 -14.19
C ASN A 82 -2.54 6.80 -12.84
N ASN A 83 -3.15 7.97 -12.65
CA ASN A 83 -3.83 8.33 -11.40
C ASN A 83 -5.32 7.91 -11.37
N GLY A 84 -5.72 6.94 -12.21
CA GLY A 84 -7.05 6.38 -12.18
C GLY A 84 -7.34 5.69 -10.84
N THR A 85 -8.57 5.82 -10.36
CA THR A 85 -9.06 5.04 -9.22
C THR A 85 -9.39 3.62 -9.66
N ASN A 86 -9.30 2.64 -8.75
CA ASN A 86 -9.69 1.25 -8.99
C ASN A 86 -8.92 0.54 -10.13
N ILE A 87 -7.65 0.88 -10.32
CA ILE A 87 -6.78 0.20 -11.29
C ILE A 87 -5.97 -0.92 -10.62
N GLY A 88 -5.49 -1.85 -11.44
CA GLY A 88 -4.57 -2.90 -11.00
C GLY A 88 -5.26 -4.16 -10.48
N VAL A 89 -4.57 -5.30 -10.64
CA VAL A 89 -4.97 -6.60 -10.11
C VAL A 89 -3.72 -7.36 -9.66
N TRP A 90 -3.76 -7.90 -8.45
CA TRP A 90 -2.76 -8.86 -7.98
C TRP A 90 -3.23 -10.29 -8.26
N HIS A 91 -2.30 -11.14 -8.66
CA HIS A 91 -2.51 -12.56 -8.89
C HIS A 91 -1.57 -13.38 -8.00
N TYR A 92 -2.11 -14.46 -7.45
CA TYR A 92 -1.35 -15.51 -6.79
C TYR A 92 -0.38 -16.20 -7.76
N PRO A 93 0.60 -16.97 -7.24
CA PRO A 93 1.52 -17.76 -8.08
C PRO A 93 0.82 -18.75 -9.02
N ASN A 94 -0.35 -19.26 -8.64
CA ASN A 94 -1.18 -20.15 -9.48
C ASN A 94 -2.00 -19.41 -10.56
N GLY A 95 -1.92 -18.08 -10.61
CA GLY A 95 -2.62 -17.22 -11.58
C GLY A 95 -4.01 -16.73 -11.15
N THR A 96 -4.59 -17.22 -10.05
CA THR A 96 -5.90 -16.73 -9.59
C THR A 96 -5.75 -15.32 -9.00
N GLU A 97 -6.79 -14.50 -9.10
CA GLU A 97 -6.78 -13.16 -8.51
C GLU A 97 -6.70 -13.23 -6.99
N VAL A 98 -5.93 -12.30 -6.41
CA VAL A 98 -5.92 -12.06 -4.97
C VAL A 98 -7.21 -11.33 -4.60
N PRO A 99 -7.94 -11.76 -3.56
CA PRO A 99 -9.20 -11.13 -3.16
C PRO A 99 -9.03 -9.63 -2.93
N LEU A 100 -9.95 -8.84 -3.47
CA LEU A 100 -10.05 -7.42 -3.18
C LEU A 100 -10.84 -7.21 -1.88
N PHE A 101 -10.27 -6.48 -0.94
CA PHE A 101 -10.88 -6.21 0.35
C PHE A 101 -10.97 -4.69 0.58
N HIS A 102 -12.15 -4.23 0.99
CA HIS A 102 -12.44 -2.80 1.13
C HIS A 102 -12.58 -2.35 2.58
N GLU A 103 -12.84 -3.29 3.48
CA GLU A 103 -12.96 -3.01 4.90
C GLU A 103 -11.58 -2.71 5.54
N PRO A 104 -11.55 -2.25 6.79
CA PRO A 104 -10.32 -2.05 7.54
C PRO A 104 -9.50 -3.34 7.72
N PHE A 105 -8.18 -3.19 7.84
CA PHE A 105 -7.22 -4.30 7.91
C PHE A 105 -7.42 -5.20 9.14
N ASP A 106 -7.76 -4.62 10.28
CA ASP A 106 -8.01 -5.30 11.56
C ASP A 106 -9.36 -6.04 11.61
N ASN A 107 -10.15 -5.98 10.54
CA ASN A 107 -11.42 -6.67 10.45
C ASN A 107 -11.22 -8.20 10.41
N HIS A 108 -11.89 -8.90 11.33
CA HIS A 108 -11.85 -10.37 11.43
C HIS A 108 -12.28 -11.15 10.17
N THR A 109 -12.84 -10.47 9.17
CA THR A 109 -13.26 -11.05 7.88
C THR A 109 -12.21 -10.90 6.78
N VAL A 110 -11.03 -10.35 7.09
CA VAL A 110 -9.94 -10.17 6.12
C VAL A 110 -9.57 -11.52 5.45
N PRO A 111 -9.52 -11.58 4.10
CA PRO A 111 -9.13 -12.79 3.40
C PRO A 111 -7.70 -13.21 3.75
N GLN A 112 -7.47 -14.50 3.91
CA GLN A 112 -6.16 -15.10 4.17
C GLN A 112 -5.63 -15.91 2.96
N PRO A 113 -4.31 -16.02 2.79
CA PRO A 113 -3.27 -15.40 3.62
C PRO A 113 -2.91 -13.98 3.18
N VAL A 114 -3.40 -13.56 2.02
CA VAL A 114 -3.18 -12.23 1.45
C VAL A 114 -4.47 -11.69 0.84
N PHE A 115 -4.55 -10.38 0.77
CA PHE A 115 -5.60 -9.65 0.09
C PHE A 115 -5.01 -8.44 -0.62
N SER A 116 -5.82 -7.82 -1.48
CA SER A 116 -5.46 -6.60 -2.18
C SER A 116 -6.41 -5.46 -1.83
N LYS A 117 -5.92 -4.22 -1.90
CA LYS A 117 -6.71 -3.00 -1.70
C LYS A 117 -6.28 -1.96 -2.71
N ARG A 118 -7.24 -1.38 -3.43
CA ARG A 118 -7.01 -0.43 -4.53
C ARG A 118 -7.07 1.00 -4.04
N PHE A 119 -6.23 1.82 -4.62
CA PHE A 119 -6.17 3.25 -4.39
C PHE A 119 -5.98 3.97 -5.73
N SER A 120 -5.98 5.31 -5.68
CA SER A 120 -5.66 6.10 -6.86
C SER A 120 -4.24 5.80 -7.33
N GLY A 121 -4.11 5.29 -8.55
CA GLY A 121 -2.83 4.98 -9.19
C GLY A 121 -2.04 3.82 -8.62
N GLN A 122 -2.58 3.05 -7.68
CA GLN A 122 -1.83 1.96 -7.06
C GLN A 122 -2.73 0.91 -6.42
N ILE A 123 -2.16 -0.28 -6.22
CA ILE A 123 -2.81 -1.39 -5.53
C ILE A 123 -1.82 -2.07 -4.58
N ALA A 124 -2.25 -2.22 -3.32
CA ALA A 124 -1.51 -2.92 -2.30
C ALA A 124 -1.74 -4.43 -2.39
N LEU A 125 -0.72 -5.21 -2.07
CA LEU A 125 -0.78 -6.63 -1.72
C LEU A 125 -0.33 -6.76 -0.27
N ALA A 126 -1.30 -7.03 0.60
CA ALA A 126 -1.08 -7.12 2.02
C ALA A 126 -1.32 -8.54 2.51
N ARG A 127 -0.62 -8.92 3.58
CA ARG A 127 -0.68 -10.26 4.16
C ARG A 127 -1.51 -10.19 5.45
N SER A 128 -2.24 -11.24 5.78
CA SER A 128 -3.15 -11.30 6.95
C SER A 128 -3.05 -12.65 7.68
N GLY A 129 -2.11 -13.50 7.26
CA GLY A 129 -1.90 -14.84 7.80
C GLY A 129 -0.60 -15.46 7.29
N GLY A 130 -0.31 -16.70 7.67
CA GLY A 130 0.89 -17.41 7.23
C GLY A 130 0.93 -17.64 5.72
N LEU A 131 2.07 -17.38 5.07
CA LEU A 131 2.27 -17.57 3.62
C LEU A 131 2.67 -18.99 3.20
N SER A 132 2.75 -19.94 4.14
CA SER A 132 3.11 -21.33 3.86
C SER A 132 2.12 -21.96 2.88
N GLY A 133 2.63 -22.48 1.75
CA GLY A 133 1.84 -23.04 0.65
C GLY A 133 1.35 -22.01 -0.38
N TYR A 134 1.66 -20.73 -0.17
CA TYR A 134 1.33 -19.62 -1.07
C TYR A 134 2.59 -18.90 -1.58
N GLU A 135 3.79 -19.42 -1.27
CA GLU A 135 5.04 -18.93 -1.83
C GLU A 135 5.09 -19.06 -3.36
N GLY A 136 5.85 -18.18 -4.00
CA GLY A 136 6.06 -18.20 -5.44
C GLY A 136 5.97 -16.83 -6.10
N LEU A 137 5.72 -16.83 -7.41
CA LEU A 137 5.75 -15.63 -8.25
C LEU A 137 4.38 -14.96 -8.32
N TYR A 138 4.15 -13.98 -7.47
CA TYR A 138 2.99 -13.09 -7.54
C TYR A 138 3.14 -12.12 -8.71
N LYS A 139 2.02 -11.76 -9.33
CA LYS A 139 1.99 -10.83 -10.47
C LYS A 139 1.03 -9.68 -10.18
N CYS A 140 1.46 -8.46 -10.43
CA CYS A 140 0.57 -7.32 -10.53
C CYS A 140 0.40 -6.95 -12.00
N ILE A 141 -0.84 -6.79 -12.45
CA ILE A 141 -1.18 -6.25 -13.76
C ILE A 141 -1.84 -4.89 -13.54
N ILE A 142 -1.22 -3.80 -14.01
CA ILE A 142 -1.69 -2.42 -13.81
C ILE A 142 -1.41 -1.58 -15.06
N PRO A 143 -2.31 -0.68 -15.50
CA PRO A 143 -2.03 0.20 -16.64
C PRO A 143 -0.97 1.24 -16.32
N ASP A 144 -0.13 1.58 -17.29
CA ASP A 144 0.76 2.75 -17.25
C ASP A 144 0.01 4.07 -17.56
N GLU A 145 0.73 5.20 -17.63
CA GLU A 145 0.17 6.53 -17.91
C GLU A 145 -0.60 6.62 -19.24
N ASN A 146 -0.30 5.71 -20.18
CA ASN A 146 -0.95 5.66 -21.48
C ASN A 146 -2.13 4.66 -21.49
N GLY A 147 -2.43 4.03 -20.36
CA GLY A 147 -3.50 3.03 -20.22
C GLY A 147 -3.11 1.63 -20.67
N VAL A 148 -1.82 1.37 -20.95
CA VAL A 148 -1.36 0.05 -21.39
C VAL A 148 -1.02 -0.80 -20.17
N ASN A 149 -1.62 -1.99 -20.08
CA ASN A 149 -1.37 -2.91 -18.97
C ASN A 149 0.07 -3.41 -18.97
N GLN A 150 0.75 -3.16 -17.86
CA GLN A 150 2.09 -3.65 -17.55
C GLN A 150 2.00 -4.79 -16.54
N THR A 151 2.95 -5.72 -16.58
CA THR A 151 3.05 -6.82 -15.61
C THR A 151 4.30 -6.68 -14.77
N LEU A 152 4.13 -6.60 -13.46
CA LEU A 152 5.18 -6.59 -12.45
C LEU A 152 5.18 -7.92 -11.70
N VAL A 153 6.35 -8.47 -11.38
CA VAL A 153 6.47 -9.80 -10.78
C VAL A 153 7.32 -9.75 -9.51
N VAL A 154 6.84 -10.40 -8.46
CA VAL A 154 7.58 -10.53 -7.21
C VAL A 154 7.55 -11.97 -6.73
N GLY A 155 8.72 -12.49 -6.34
CA GLY A 155 8.85 -13.80 -5.73
C GLY A 155 8.73 -13.69 -4.21
N ALA A 156 7.72 -14.30 -3.61
CA ALA A 156 7.59 -14.46 -2.16
C ALA A 156 8.19 -15.80 -1.73
N TYR A 157 9.02 -15.83 -0.68
CA TYR A 157 9.53 -17.08 -0.11
C TYR A 157 9.56 -17.06 1.42
N THR A 158 9.41 -18.24 2.04
CA THR A 158 9.61 -18.49 3.47
C THR A 158 10.82 -19.41 3.67
N ASP A 159 11.48 -19.35 4.85
CA ASP A 159 12.59 -20.25 5.16
C ASP A 159 12.12 -21.71 5.29
N THR A 160 10.87 -21.92 5.71
CA THR A 160 10.25 -23.24 5.86
C THR A 160 10.03 -23.96 4.51
N GLY A 161 9.91 -23.22 3.41
CA GLY A 161 9.80 -23.78 2.07
C GLY A 161 11.16 -24.12 1.43
N TYR A 162 12.24 -23.45 1.85
CA TYR A 162 13.57 -23.62 1.27
C TYR A 162 14.33 -24.84 1.84
N SER A 163 13.91 -25.37 3.00
CA SER A 163 14.60 -26.44 3.73
C SER A 163 14.28 -27.88 3.28
N LYS A 164 13.95 -28.11 2.00
CA LYS A 164 13.74 -29.46 1.45
C LYS A 164 14.39 -29.66 0.08
N ASN A 165 15.70 -29.45 -0.01
CA ASN A 165 16.53 -30.05 -1.05
C ASN A 165 17.83 -30.57 -0.46
#